data_AF-A0A7Y0SGB5-F1
#
_entry.id   AF-A0A7Y0SGB5-F1
#
_cell.length_a   1.000
_cell.length_b   1.000
_cell.length_c   1.000
_cell.angle_alpha   90.00
_cell.angle_beta   90.00
_cell.angle_gamma   90.00
#
_symmetry.space_group_name_H-M   'P 1'
#
loop_
_entity.id
_entity.type
_entity.pdbx_description
1 polymer ?
#
loop_
_entity_poly.entity_id
_entity_poly.type
_entity_poly.pdbx_seq_one_letter_code
_entity_poly.pdbx_strand_id
1 'polypeptide(L)'
;LLIGDLSLPRGGRFSSGHSSHQTGLDIDIWLRLADQPLSYNELQLPKPMSVVDLKGYSILNHRWEERHFKLIRYASKSKDVARIF
;
A
#
# COMPACT_ATOMS: atom_id res chain seq x y z
N LEU A 1 -9.18 -0.02 -5.05
CA LEU A 1 -8.11 0.08 -4.03
C LEU A 1 -7.82 -1.30 -3.51
N LEU A 2 -6.54 -1.65 -3.35
CA LEU A 2 -6.14 -2.92 -2.75
C LEU A 2 -5.52 -2.61 -1.40
N ILE A 3 -6.13 -3.14 -0.35
CA ILE A 3 -5.76 -2.89 1.04
C ILE A 3 -4.87 -4.03 1.52
N GLY A 4 -3.75 -3.69 2.14
CA GLY A 4 -2.82 -4.62 2.79
C GLY A 4 -3.07 -4.67 4.29
N ASP A 5 -1.98 -4.67 5.07
CA ASP A 5 -2.04 -4.82 6.52
C ASP A 5 -2.60 -3.57 7.20
N LEU A 6 -3.44 -3.75 8.23
CA LEU A 6 -3.92 -2.67 9.11
C LEU A 6 -3.35 -2.83 10.53
N SER A 7 -3.88 -3.81 11.26
CA SER A 7 -3.43 -4.19 12.59
C SER A 7 -3.99 -5.57 12.95
N LEU A 8 -3.44 -6.19 13.99
CA LEU A 8 -4.06 -7.40 14.58
C LEU A 8 -5.42 -7.05 15.21
N PRO A 9 -6.30 -8.04 15.47
CA PRO A 9 -7.64 -7.80 16.04
C PRO A 9 -7.66 -7.02 17.36
N ARG A 10 -6.55 -6.99 18.12
CA ARG A 10 -6.39 -6.21 19.36
C ARG A 10 -5.15 -5.30 19.32
N GLY A 11 -4.63 -5.02 18.13
CA GLY A 11 -3.36 -4.32 17.96
C GLY A 11 -2.16 -5.14 18.44
N GLY A 12 -1.07 -4.44 18.78
CA GLY A 12 0.20 -5.04 19.19
C GLY A 12 1.14 -5.38 18.02
N ARG A 13 2.36 -5.78 18.36
CA ARG A 13 3.45 -5.98 17.40
C ARG A 13 3.22 -7.22 16.53
N PHE A 14 3.36 -7.08 15.22
CA PHE A 14 3.43 -8.24 14.33
C PHE A 14 4.70 -9.08 14.59
N SER A 15 4.63 -10.38 14.32
CA SER A 15 5.79 -11.28 14.39
C SER A 15 6.80 -11.02 13.26
N SER A 16 6.37 -10.42 12.15
CA SER A 16 7.17 -10.00 11.00
C SER A 16 6.49 -8.83 10.27
N GLY A 17 7.20 -8.17 9.34
CA GLY A 17 6.65 -7.03 8.60
C GLY A 17 6.85 -5.69 9.32
N HIS A 18 5.91 -4.76 9.13
CA HIS A 18 5.99 -3.40 9.66
C HIS A 18 5.87 -3.37 11.19
N SER A 19 6.74 -2.60 11.85
CA SER A 19 6.77 -2.51 13.31
C SER A 19 5.70 -1.59 13.91
N SER A 20 5.07 -0.72 13.11
CA SER A 20 4.19 0.37 13.58
C SER A 20 2.73 -0.03 13.80
N HIS A 21 2.18 -0.97 13.02
CA HIS A 21 0.76 -1.37 12.86
C HIS A 21 0.04 -1.90 14.13
N GLN A 22 0.37 -1.36 15.29
CA GLN A 22 0.00 -1.85 16.60
C GLN A 22 -1.26 -1.19 17.17
N THR A 23 -1.68 -0.04 16.63
CA THR A 23 -2.74 0.78 17.23
C THR A 23 -4.00 0.89 16.37
N GLY A 24 -3.99 0.29 15.17
CA GLY A 24 -5.08 0.42 14.19
C GLY A 24 -5.12 1.77 13.47
N LEU A 25 -4.03 2.55 13.54
CA LEU A 25 -3.89 3.84 12.86
C LEU A 25 -2.96 3.80 11.63
N ASP A 26 -2.37 2.65 11.34
CA ASP A 26 -1.54 2.40 10.16
C ASP A 26 -2.29 1.48 9.18
N ILE A 27 -2.11 1.70 7.89
CA ILE A 27 -2.71 0.90 6.82
C ILE A 27 -1.80 0.88 5.60
N ASP A 28 -1.51 -0.31 5.09
CA ASP A 28 -0.82 -0.46 3.81
C ASP A 28 -1.82 -0.43 2.66
N ILE A 29 -1.52 0.37 1.65
CA ILE A 29 -2.28 0.42 0.40
C ILE A 29 -1.33 0.06 -0.73
N TRP A 30 -1.67 -0.96 -1.51
CA TRP A 30 -0.85 -1.38 -2.62
C TRP A 30 -0.81 -0.31 -3.72
N LEU A 31 0.37 -0.10 -4.29
CA LEU A 31 0.55 0.65 -5.54
C LEU A 31 0.30 -0.21 -6.79
N ARG A 32 -0.09 -1.48 -6.64
CA ARG A 32 -0.71 -2.24 -7.73
C ARG A 32 -2.14 -1.76 -7.88
N LEU A 33 -2.43 -1.14 -9.02
CA LEU A 33 -3.76 -0.65 -9.34
C LEU A 33 -4.49 -1.68 -10.21
N ALA A 34 -5.77 -1.88 -9.94
CA ALA A 34 -6.62 -2.80 -10.69
C ALA A 34 -7.85 -2.03 -11.20
N ASP A 35 -8.16 -2.18 -12.48
CA ASP A 35 -9.31 -1.53 -13.11
C ASP A 35 -10.63 -2.23 -12.76
N GLN A 36 -10.55 -3.49 -12.36
CA GLN A 36 -11.66 -4.30 -11.89
C GLN A 36 -11.30 -4.96 -10.56
N PRO A 37 -12.30 -5.33 -9.73
CA PRO A 37 -12.05 -6.11 -8.52
C PRO A 37 -11.30 -7.41 -8.85
N LEU A 38 -10.26 -7.71 -8.06
CA LEU A 38 -9.55 -8.98 -8.17
C LEU A 38 -10.43 -10.13 -7.67
N SER A 39 -10.23 -11.32 -8.23
CA SER A 39 -10.87 -12.53 -7.73
C SER A 39 -10.39 -12.88 -6.32
N TYR A 40 -11.16 -13.70 -5.59
CA TYR A 40 -10.80 -14.18 -4.26
C TYR A 40 -9.40 -14.83 -4.23
N ASN A 41 -9.09 -15.67 -5.23
CA ASN A 41 -7.80 -16.35 -5.30
C ASN A 41 -6.64 -15.38 -5.53
N GLU A 42 -6.83 -14.31 -6.31
CA GLU A 42 -5.83 -13.26 -6.51
C GLU A 42 -5.59 -12.41 -5.26
N LEU A 43 -6.62 -12.22 -4.44
CA LEU A 43 -6.52 -11.52 -3.15
C LEU A 43 -5.87 -12.39 -2.07
N GLN A 44 -6.09 -13.71 -2.11
CA GLN A 44 -5.49 -14.64 -1.14
C GLN A 44 -3.99 -14.85 -1.37
N LEU A 45 -3.54 -14.75 -2.63
CA LEU A 45 -2.13 -14.86 -3.02
C LEU A 45 -1.70 -13.61 -3.82
N PRO A 46 -1.64 -12.44 -3.17
CA PRO A 46 -1.36 -11.19 -3.86
C PRO A 46 0.05 -11.21 -4.45
N LYS A 47 0.16 -10.93 -5.75
CA LYS A 47 1.45 -10.80 -6.43
C LYS A 47 1.95 -9.36 -6.33
N PRO A 48 3.15 -9.13 -5.75
CA PRO A 48 3.71 -7.79 -5.66
C PRO A 48 4.10 -7.27 -7.04
N MET A 49 3.85 -5.97 -7.25
CA MET A 49 4.29 -5.24 -8.43
C MET A 49 5.06 -4.01 -7.97
N SER A 50 6.39 -4.07 -8.03
CA SER A 50 7.21 -2.90 -7.71
C SER A 50 7.04 -1.82 -8.77
N VAL A 51 6.91 -0.57 -8.31
CA VAL A 51 7.01 0.66 -9.11
C VAL A 51 8.38 1.34 -8.98
N VAL A 52 9.29 0.77 -8.19
CA VAL A 52 10.63 1.29 -7.93
C VAL A 52 11.70 0.31 -8.40
N ASP A 53 12.73 0.83 -9.07
CA ASP A 53 14.01 0.16 -9.24
C ASP A 53 14.91 0.48 -8.03
N LEU A 54 15.03 -0.50 -7.13
CA LEU A 54 15.83 -0.35 -5.91
C LEU A 54 17.33 -0.22 -6.19
N LYS A 55 17.84 -0.79 -7.29
CA LYS A 55 19.27 -0.71 -7.63
C LYS A 55 19.60 0.62 -8.28
N GLY A 56 18.74 1.08 -9.18
CA GLY A 56 18.88 2.35 -9.89
C GLY A 56 18.37 3.57 -9.13
N TYR A 57 17.80 3.41 -7.93
CA TYR A 57 17.20 4.48 -7.12
C TYR A 57 16.24 5.36 -7.93
N SER A 58 15.38 4.72 -8.72
CA SER A 58 14.47 5.42 -9.65
C SER A 58 13.09 4.76 -9.71
N ILE A 59 12.11 5.51 -10.23
CA ILE A 59 10.78 4.98 -10.51
C ILE A 59 10.82 4.23 -11.85
N LEU A 60 10.15 3.08 -11.90
CA LEU A 60 9.94 2.33 -13.14
C LEU A 60 8.87 3.02 -13.97
N ASN A 61 9.27 3.92 -14.87
CA ASN A 61 8.36 4.74 -15.69
C ASN A 61 7.28 3.94 -16.44
N HIS A 62 7.58 2.71 -16.86
CA HIS A 62 6.61 1.85 -17.56
C HIS A 62 5.53 1.22 -16.64
N ARG A 63 5.67 1.36 -15.32
CA ARG A 63 4.68 0.92 -14.31
C ARG A 63 4.07 2.08 -13.53
N TRP A 64 4.65 3.28 -13.66
CA TRP A 64 4.16 4.46 -12.98
C TRP A 64 3.16 5.22 -13.87
N GLU A 65 1.93 5.27 -13.41
CA GLU A 65 0.84 6.00 -14.04
C GLU A 65 0.42 7.22 -13.19
N GLU A 66 -0.20 8.22 -13.83
CA GLU A 66 -0.72 9.44 -13.16
C GLU A 66 -1.66 9.13 -11.98
N ARG A 67 -2.43 8.03 -12.07
CA ARG A 67 -3.33 7.59 -11.01
C ARG A 67 -2.62 7.20 -9.70
N HIS A 68 -1.36 6.77 -9.74
CA HIS A 68 -0.57 6.54 -8.51
C HIS A 68 -0.31 7.85 -7.78
N PHE A 69 0.10 8.89 -8.52
CA PHE A 69 0.28 10.23 -7.96
C PHE A 69 -1.02 10.79 -7.40
N LYS A 70 -2.13 10.65 -8.14
CA LYS A 70 -3.46 11.10 -7.67
C LYS A 70 -3.86 10.39 -6.38
N LEU A 71 -3.66 9.07 -6.28
CA LEU A 71 -3.94 8.29 -5.08
C LEU A 71 -3.19 8.84 -3.86
N ILE A 72 -1.87 8.98 -3.96
CA ILE A 72 -1.03 9.49 -2.86
C ILE A 72 -1.42 10.92 -2.51
N ARG A 73 -1.68 11.78 -3.50
CA ARG A 73 -2.12 13.17 -3.31
C ARG A 73 -3.49 13.26 -2.64
N TYR A 74 -4.41 12.35 -2.93
CA TYR A 74 -5.72 12.36 -2.28
C TYR A 74 -5.61 11.93 -0.83
N ALA A 75 -4.82 10.87 -0.54
CA ALA A 75 -4.54 10.46 0.83
C ALA A 75 -3.86 11.59 1.63
N SER A 76 -2.84 12.25 1.05
CA SER A 76 -2.08 13.29 1.74
C SER A 76 -2.85 14.59 2.00
N LYS A 77 -3.99 14.80 1.32
CA LYS A 77 -4.88 15.94 1.55
C LYS A 77 -5.88 15.70 2.68
N SER A 78 -6.04 14.46 3.13
CA SER A 78 -6.95 14.16 4.23
C SER A 78 -6.41 14.74 5.53
N LYS A 79 -7.24 15.47 6.28
CA LYS A 79 -6.88 16.03 7.60
C LYS A 79 -6.54 14.95 8.64
N ASP A 80 -7.04 13.74 8.43
CA ASP A 80 -6.86 12.61 9.36
C ASP A 80 -5.59 11.80 9.05
N VAL A 81 -4.90 12.11 7.93
CA VAL A 81 -3.64 11.45 7.55
C VAL A 81 -2.47 12.30 8.03
N ALA A 82 -1.69 11.76 8.95
CA ALA A 82 -0.51 12.45 9.47
C ALA A 82 0.75 12.24 8.60
N ARG A 83 0.95 11.03 8.06
CA ARG A 83 2.17 10.63 7.31
C ARG A 83 1.83 9.55 6.27
N ILE A 84 2.66 9.47 5.22
CA ILE A 84 2.69 8.40 4.21
C ILE A 84 4.17 8.03 4.02
N PHE A 85 4.48 6.73 4.00
CA PHE A 85 5.84 6.19 3.88
C PHE A 85 5.99 5.32 2.63
#